data_AF-A0A2V8HV52-F1
#
_entry.id   AF-A0A2V8HV52-F1
#
_cell.length_a   1.000
_cell.length_b   1.000
_cell.length_c   1.000
_cell.angle_alpha   90.00
_cell.angle_beta   90.00
_cell.angle_gamma   90.00
#
_symmetry.space_group_name_H-M   'P 1'
#
loop_
_entity.id
_entity.type
_entity.pdbx_description
1 polymer ?
#
loop_
_entity_poly.entity_id
_entity_poly.type
_entity_poly.pdbx_seq_one_letter_code
_entity_poly.pdbx_strand_id
1 'polypeptide(L)'
;MSAPVLFAFMCVVSIHTATLSAQLPPPAHDPGVRGGAAGAGAPLAGLTAGQLLFFNEGKADFDEQETVPDGLGARFNLDSCGGCHAQPATGGTSPAINPEVAMATAAGAHNTPPFFVQSNGPVREARFKFQADGVTRDGGVHDIYVITGRSDAPSGCQIMQEDFDAQNARGNVIFRIPTPAFGTGLMEAIPDGTIAGNLALNATGSSGRPRPIR
;
A
#
# COMPACT_ATOMS: atom_id res chain seq x y z
N MET A 1 -72.97 -60.43 -23.73
CA MET A 1 -71.60 -60.93 -23.96
C MET A 1 -70.79 -59.77 -24.46
N SER A 2 -70.05 -59.10 -23.57
CA SER A 2 -69.24 -57.93 -23.91
C SER A 2 -67.90 -58.08 -23.18
N ALA A 3 -66.84 -58.32 -23.94
CA ALA A 3 -65.47 -58.51 -23.43
C ALA A 3 -64.83 -57.16 -23.06
N PRO A 4 -63.95 -57.09 -22.05
CA PRO A 4 -63.23 -55.87 -21.74
C PRO A 4 -61.99 -55.72 -22.63
N VAL A 5 -61.73 -54.51 -23.13
CA VAL A 5 -60.51 -54.14 -23.85
C VAL A 5 -59.48 -53.65 -22.83
N LEU A 6 -58.33 -54.31 -22.79
CA LEU A 6 -57.21 -53.99 -21.91
C LEU A 6 -56.37 -52.86 -22.55
N PHE A 7 -56.33 -51.67 -21.96
CA PHE A 7 -55.42 -50.60 -22.38
C PHE A 7 -54.10 -50.71 -21.63
N ALA A 8 -53.01 -50.97 -22.35
CA ALA A 8 -51.66 -50.95 -21.81
C ALA A 8 -51.17 -49.48 -21.69
N PHE A 9 -50.88 -49.04 -20.47
CA PHE A 9 -50.21 -47.75 -20.22
C PHE A 9 -48.70 -47.92 -20.42
N MET A 10 -48.14 -47.32 -21.47
CA MET A 10 -46.68 -47.14 -21.61
C MET A 10 -46.25 -45.90 -20.82
N CYS A 11 -45.57 -46.09 -19.69
CA CYS A 11 -44.91 -44.99 -18.97
C CYS A 11 -43.63 -44.57 -19.71
N VAL A 12 -43.63 -43.36 -20.27
CA VAL A 12 -42.43 -42.73 -20.86
C VAL A 12 -41.66 -42.03 -19.74
N VAL A 13 -40.53 -42.60 -19.31
CA VAL A 13 -39.61 -41.96 -18.35
C VAL A 13 -38.75 -40.95 -19.11
N SER A 14 -39.04 -39.65 -18.93
CA SER A 14 -38.26 -38.56 -19.52
C SER A 14 -37.05 -38.21 -18.64
N ILE A 15 -35.87 -38.66 -19.05
CA ILE A 15 -34.59 -38.30 -18.40
C ILE A 15 -34.26 -36.85 -18.76
N HIS A 16 -34.39 -35.93 -17.80
CA HIS A 16 -33.94 -34.55 -17.95
C HIS A 16 -32.44 -34.46 -17.61
N THR A 17 -31.58 -34.38 -18.62
CA THR A 17 -30.18 -34.02 -18.45
C THR A 17 -30.06 -32.52 -18.18
N ALA A 18 -29.97 -32.15 -16.90
CA ALA A 18 -29.64 -30.77 -16.53
C ALA A 18 -28.17 -30.50 -16.87
N THR A 19 -27.91 -29.82 -17.98
CA THR A 19 -26.59 -29.29 -18.30
C THR A 19 -26.31 -28.09 -17.41
N LEU A 20 -25.49 -28.28 -16.37
CA LEU A 20 -24.91 -27.17 -15.61
C LEU A 20 -23.93 -26.44 -16.54
N SER A 21 -24.37 -25.34 -17.14
CA SER A 21 -23.48 -24.42 -17.83
C SER A 21 -22.69 -23.64 -16.77
N ALA A 22 -21.43 -24.02 -16.57
CA ALA A 22 -20.48 -23.24 -15.78
C ALA A 22 -20.15 -21.96 -16.56
N GLN A 23 -20.96 -20.92 -16.37
CA GLN A 23 -20.69 -19.61 -16.93
C GLN A 23 -19.43 -19.07 -16.25
N LEU A 24 -18.32 -18.96 -16.99
CA LEU A 24 -17.14 -18.27 -16.49
C LEU A 24 -17.53 -16.82 -16.16
N PRO A 25 -17.20 -16.30 -14.97
CA PRO A 25 -17.45 -14.91 -14.67
C PRO A 25 -16.74 -14.05 -15.73
N PRO A 26 -17.36 -12.93 -16.14
CA PRO A 26 -16.74 -12.04 -17.11
C PRO A 26 -15.35 -11.62 -16.64
N PRO A 27 -14.39 -11.43 -17.58
CA PRO A 27 -13.06 -10.98 -17.23
C PRO A 27 -13.15 -9.69 -16.44
N ALA A 28 -12.40 -9.60 -15.34
CA ALA A 28 -12.34 -8.39 -14.53
C ALA A 28 -11.89 -7.21 -15.41
N HIS A 29 -12.75 -6.20 -15.54
CA HIS A 29 -12.46 -4.95 -16.24
C HIS A 29 -12.16 -3.88 -15.21
N ASP A 30 -10.91 -3.43 -15.15
CA ASP A 30 -10.52 -2.28 -14.35
C ASP A 30 -10.99 -0.99 -15.04
N PRO A 31 -11.92 -0.21 -14.45
CA PRO A 31 -12.38 1.05 -15.02
C PRO A 31 -11.31 2.16 -15.01
N GLY A 32 -10.12 1.88 -14.48
CA GLY A 32 -9.04 2.84 -14.31
C GLY A 32 -9.19 3.65 -13.02
N VAL A 33 -8.34 4.67 -12.89
CA VAL A 33 -8.30 5.52 -11.69
C VAL A 33 -9.66 6.21 -11.48
N ARG A 34 -10.18 6.14 -10.25
CA ARG A 34 -11.41 6.84 -9.88
C ARG A 34 -11.23 8.35 -10.05
N GLY A 35 -12.05 8.98 -10.89
CA GLY A 35 -12.12 10.44 -11.02
C GLY A 35 -12.95 11.11 -9.91
N GLY A 36 -12.85 12.45 -9.81
CA GLY A 36 -13.58 13.28 -8.84
C GLY A 36 -12.73 13.74 -7.65
N ALA A 37 -13.34 14.53 -6.75
CA ALA A 37 -12.69 14.93 -5.50
C ALA A 37 -12.38 13.71 -4.62
N ALA A 38 -11.38 13.84 -3.74
CA ALA A 38 -11.06 12.80 -2.77
C ALA A 38 -12.31 12.47 -1.94
N GLY A 39 -12.81 11.24 -2.08
CA GLY A 39 -13.88 10.70 -1.24
C GLY A 39 -13.37 10.01 0.02
N ALA A 40 -12.12 10.29 0.41
CA ALA A 40 -11.39 9.62 1.48
C ALA A 40 -10.49 10.63 2.23
N GLY A 41 -9.99 10.25 3.40
CA GLY A 41 -9.19 11.12 4.28
C GLY A 41 -9.99 12.05 5.19
N ALA A 42 -11.32 12.07 5.06
CA ALA A 42 -12.23 12.76 5.97
C ALA A 42 -12.58 11.86 7.19
N PRO A 43 -12.96 12.45 8.34
CA PRO A 43 -13.50 11.68 9.45
C PRO A 43 -14.78 10.95 9.03
N LEU A 44 -15.05 9.81 9.66
CA LEU A 44 -16.30 9.08 9.45
C LEU A 44 -17.51 9.95 9.84
N ALA A 45 -18.64 9.75 9.18
CA ALA A 45 -19.87 10.42 9.57
C ALA A 45 -20.38 9.89 10.93
N GLY A 46 -20.96 10.77 11.75
CA GLY A 46 -21.60 10.39 13.02
C GLY A 46 -20.65 10.23 14.21
N LEU A 47 -19.40 10.70 14.12
CA LEU A 47 -18.50 10.75 15.27
C LEU A 47 -19.07 11.64 16.39
N THR A 48 -18.86 11.22 17.64
CA THR A 48 -19.04 12.08 18.80
C THR A 48 -18.07 13.27 18.75
N ALA A 49 -18.35 14.33 19.52
CA ALA A 49 -17.48 15.50 19.58
C ALA A 49 -16.03 15.15 19.97
N GLY A 50 -15.84 14.26 20.94
CA GLY A 50 -14.50 13.83 21.37
C GLY A 50 -13.76 13.01 20.31
N GLN A 51 -14.46 12.14 19.57
CA GLN A 51 -13.84 11.37 18.48
C GLN A 51 -13.46 12.26 17.29
N LEU A 52 -14.29 13.25 16.97
CA LEU A 52 -13.99 14.22 15.92
C LEU A 52 -12.78 15.07 16.30
N LEU A 53 -12.70 15.53 17.56
CA LEU A 53 -11.54 16.24 18.08
C LEU A 53 -10.27 15.38 17.94
N PHE A 54 -10.31 14.14 18.44
CA PHE A 54 -9.18 13.21 18.35
C PHE A 54 -8.73 12.94 16.91
N PHE A 55 -9.67 12.77 15.97
CA PHE A 55 -9.35 12.63 14.55
C PHE A 55 -8.63 13.87 14.01
N ASN A 56 -9.13 15.07 14.33
CA ASN A 56 -8.58 16.31 13.80
C ASN A 56 -7.20 16.61 14.40
N GLU A 57 -6.99 16.37 15.69
CA GLU A 57 -5.68 16.48 16.35
C GLU A 57 -4.68 15.50 15.74
N GLY A 58 -5.04 14.21 15.66
CA GLY A 58 -4.17 13.22 15.04
C GLY A 58 -3.87 13.50 13.57
N LYS A 59 -4.81 14.09 12.82
CA LYS A 59 -4.55 14.55 11.46
C LYS A 59 -3.57 15.72 11.42
N ALA A 60 -3.67 16.67 12.35
CA ALA A 60 -2.76 17.79 12.45
C ALA A 60 -1.33 17.30 12.75
N ASP A 61 -1.18 16.41 13.75
CA ASP A 61 0.10 15.78 14.10
C ASP A 61 0.67 14.99 12.91
N PHE A 62 -0.17 14.26 12.18
CA PHE A 62 0.27 13.50 10.99
C PHE A 62 0.81 14.39 9.87
N ASP A 63 0.27 15.61 9.72
CA ASP A 63 0.71 16.60 8.73
C ASP A 63 1.84 17.51 9.25
N GLU A 64 2.21 17.41 10.52
CA GLU A 64 3.26 18.23 11.13
C GLU A 64 4.63 17.94 10.50
N GLN A 65 5.38 19.02 10.25
CA GLN A 65 6.74 18.96 9.72
C GLN A 65 7.73 19.05 10.88
N GLU A 66 8.48 17.98 11.09
CA GLU A 66 9.47 17.83 12.13
C GLU A 66 10.80 18.50 11.73
N THR A 67 11.34 19.33 12.61
CA THR A 67 12.71 19.82 12.49
C THR A 67 13.68 18.91 13.26
N VAL A 68 14.98 19.16 13.14
CA VAL A 68 15.97 18.40 13.90
C VAL A 68 15.75 18.52 15.43
N PRO A 69 15.49 19.72 16.00
CA PRO A 69 15.09 19.85 17.40
C PRO A 69 13.82 19.09 17.82
N ASP A 70 12.87 18.92 16.91
CA ASP A 70 11.55 18.33 17.23
C ASP A 70 11.60 16.80 17.24
N GLY A 71 12.52 16.20 16.47
CA GLY A 71 12.73 14.76 16.48
C GLY A 71 12.93 14.11 15.12
N LEU A 72 13.17 14.88 14.05
CA LEU A 72 13.38 14.36 12.68
C LEU A 72 14.39 13.20 12.60
N GLY A 73 15.36 13.18 13.51
CA GLY A 73 16.39 12.16 13.59
C GLY A 73 17.62 12.52 12.75
N ALA A 74 18.73 11.81 13.01
CA ALA A 74 19.98 12.06 12.31
C ALA A 74 19.92 11.62 10.82
N ARG A 75 19.15 10.57 10.54
CA ARG A 75 18.81 10.11 9.20
C ARG A 75 17.29 10.08 9.08
N PHE A 76 16.77 10.41 7.91
CA PHE A 76 15.34 10.55 7.67
C PHE A 76 15.00 10.34 6.18
N ASN A 77 13.75 10.00 5.88
CA ASN A 77 13.24 9.93 4.50
C ASN A 77 12.49 11.21 4.11
N LEU A 78 11.67 11.71 5.04
CA LEU A 78 10.90 12.94 4.92
C LEU A 78 10.65 13.51 6.32
N ASP A 79 10.11 14.73 6.40
CA ASP A 79 9.89 15.47 7.64
C ASP A 79 8.46 15.42 8.16
N SER A 80 7.53 14.75 7.46
CA SER A 80 6.14 14.61 7.88
C SER A 80 5.56 13.28 7.41
N CYS A 81 4.62 12.71 8.17
CA CYS A 81 3.89 11.53 7.71
C CYS A 81 3.01 11.88 6.49
N GLY A 82 2.37 13.05 6.54
CA GLY A 82 1.51 13.61 5.51
C GLY A 82 2.20 13.82 4.16
N GLY A 83 3.52 14.06 4.13
CA GLY A 83 4.25 14.22 2.88
C GLY A 83 4.34 12.94 2.06
N CYS A 84 4.53 11.78 2.71
CA CYS A 84 4.55 10.48 2.04
C CYS A 84 3.13 9.95 1.76
N HIS A 85 2.19 10.23 2.65
CA HIS A 85 0.82 9.71 2.65
C HIS A 85 -0.20 10.80 2.27
N ALA A 86 -0.15 11.29 1.03
CA ALA A 86 -0.80 12.54 0.65
C ALA A 86 -1.94 12.42 -0.38
N GLN A 87 -1.98 11.33 -1.17
CA GLN A 87 -2.87 11.23 -2.33
C GLN A 87 -3.94 10.14 -2.13
N PRO A 88 -5.23 10.43 -2.38
CA PRO A 88 -5.78 11.70 -2.85
C PRO A 88 -6.02 12.75 -1.75
N ALA A 89 -5.75 12.41 -0.49
CA ALA A 89 -5.80 13.28 0.68
C ALA A 89 -4.80 12.76 1.74
N THR A 90 -4.51 13.55 2.79
CA THR A 90 -3.72 13.11 3.96
C THR A 90 -4.17 11.74 4.47
N GLY A 91 -3.22 10.83 4.69
CA GLY A 91 -3.44 9.42 4.97
C GLY A 91 -3.50 8.55 3.70
N GLY A 92 -3.20 9.12 2.53
CA GLY A 92 -3.23 8.42 1.24
C GLY A 92 -1.95 7.67 0.90
N THR A 93 -1.73 7.42 -0.39
CA THR A 93 -0.46 6.94 -0.94
C THR A 93 0.42 8.11 -1.38
N SER A 94 1.52 7.82 -2.09
CA SER A 94 2.41 8.85 -2.63
C SER A 94 1.68 9.96 -3.41
N PRO A 95 2.03 11.24 -3.19
CA PRO A 95 1.61 12.34 -4.05
C PRO A 95 2.11 12.17 -5.49
N ALA A 96 1.47 12.89 -6.41
CA ALA A 96 1.88 12.91 -7.82
C ALA A 96 3.24 13.60 -8.03
N ILE A 97 3.58 14.55 -7.16
CA ILE A 97 4.89 15.20 -7.11
C ILE A 97 5.61 14.66 -5.88
N ASN A 98 6.75 14.01 -6.08
CA ASN A 98 7.52 13.42 -5.00
C ASN A 98 8.21 14.50 -4.13
N PRO A 99 7.83 14.67 -2.86
CA PRO A 99 8.43 15.65 -1.96
C PRO A 99 9.87 15.29 -1.54
N GLU A 100 10.28 14.03 -1.64
CA GLU A 100 11.64 13.58 -1.31
C GLU A 100 12.68 14.35 -2.14
N VAL A 101 12.35 14.77 -3.37
CA VAL A 101 13.28 15.54 -4.24
C VAL A 101 13.65 16.87 -3.60
N ALA A 102 12.67 17.64 -3.12
CA ALA A 102 12.91 18.93 -2.50
C ALA A 102 13.61 18.79 -1.15
N MET A 103 13.31 17.70 -0.44
CA MET A 103 13.84 17.43 0.90
C MET A 103 15.38 17.29 0.93
N ALA A 104 16.00 16.84 -0.16
CA ALA A 104 17.46 16.67 -0.24
C ALA A 104 18.26 17.93 0.14
N THR A 105 17.69 19.12 -0.10
CA THR A 105 18.34 20.42 0.16
C THR A 105 17.60 21.29 1.17
N ALA A 106 16.53 20.77 1.78
CA ALA A 106 15.73 21.49 2.76
C ALA A 106 16.59 21.91 3.97
N ALA A 107 16.26 23.08 4.53
CA ALA A 107 17.00 23.71 5.63
C ALA A 107 18.52 23.89 5.38
N GLY A 108 18.98 23.83 4.12
CA GLY A 108 20.40 23.94 3.76
C GLY A 108 21.14 22.59 3.72
N ALA A 109 20.43 21.47 3.79
CA ALA A 109 21.05 20.14 3.69
C ALA A 109 21.89 19.96 2.42
N HIS A 110 22.91 19.12 2.51
CA HIS A 110 23.83 18.82 1.40
C HIS A 110 23.60 17.43 0.80
N ASN A 111 22.39 16.87 0.89
CA ASN A 111 22.12 15.56 0.33
C ASN A 111 21.98 15.60 -1.19
N THR A 112 22.13 14.44 -1.83
CA THR A 112 21.78 14.26 -3.24
C THR A 112 20.60 13.29 -3.32
N PRO A 113 19.52 13.59 -4.09
CA PRO A 113 18.45 12.62 -4.31
C PRO A 113 19.03 11.30 -4.87
N PRO A 114 18.76 10.14 -4.25
CA PRO A 114 19.16 8.85 -4.82
C PRO A 114 18.55 8.63 -6.22
N PHE A 115 19.18 7.77 -7.04
CA PHE A 115 18.77 7.54 -8.44
C PHE A 115 17.29 7.13 -8.62
N PHE A 116 16.65 6.57 -7.59
CA PHE A 116 15.27 6.11 -7.60
C PHE A 116 14.25 7.17 -7.16
N VAL A 117 14.71 8.32 -6.65
CA VAL A 117 13.87 9.45 -6.25
C VAL A 117 13.73 10.40 -7.43
N GLN A 118 12.53 10.45 -8.00
CA GLN A 118 12.20 11.26 -9.18
C GLN A 118 10.98 12.13 -8.90
N SER A 119 10.97 13.36 -9.44
CA SER A 119 9.89 14.34 -9.16
C SER A 119 8.50 13.86 -9.54
N ASN A 120 8.36 13.07 -10.61
CA ASN A 120 7.11 12.46 -11.05
C ASN A 120 7.02 10.96 -10.71
N GLY A 121 7.93 10.45 -9.88
CA GLY A 121 7.90 9.08 -9.36
C GLY A 121 7.12 8.98 -8.04
N PRO A 122 6.82 7.77 -7.56
CA PRO A 122 6.30 7.60 -6.21
C PRO A 122 7.38 7.95 -5.17
N VAL A 123 6.94 8.28 -3.97
CA VAL A 123 7.78 8.29 -2.76
C VAL A 123 8.30 6.87 -2.53
N ARG A 124 9.58 6.73 -2.14
CA ARG A 124 10.23 5.42 -2.00
C ARG A 124 11.15 5.35 -0.79
N GLU A 125 10.84 4.42 0.10
CA GLU A 125 11.79 3.97 1.11
C GLU A 125 12.69 2.86 0.56
N ALA A 126 13.98 2.93 0.87
CA ALA A 126 14.94 1.90 0.51
C ALA A 126 15.09 0.87 1.63
N ARG A 127 15.22 -0.41 1.27
CA ARG A 127 15.70 -1.46 2.16
C ARG A 127 16.86 -2.17 1.49
N PHE A 128 17.87 -2.54 2.27
CA PHE A 128 18.89 -3.44 1.79
C PHE A 128 18.46 -4.90 1.99
N LYS A 129 18.83 -5.77 1.06
CA LYS A 129 18.52 -7.21 1.14
C LYS A 129 19.45 -7.90 2.13
N PHE A 130 20.70 -7.46 2.18
CA PHE A 130 21.79 -8.03 2.94
C PHE A 130 22.67 -6.94 3.56
N GLN A 131 23.33 -7.28 4.67
CA GLN A 131 24.36 -6.47 5.30
C GLN A 131 25.64 -6.45 4.45
N ALA A 132 26.67 -5.75 4.94
CA ALA A 132 27.95 -5.63 4.24
C ALA A 132 28.66 -6.97 3.97
N ASP A 133 28.36 -8.01 4.76
CA ASP A 133 28.90 -9.37 4.58
C ASP A 133 28.30 -10.10 3.36
N GLY A 134 27.21 -9.58 2.77
CA GLY A 134 26.52 -10.17 1.63
C GLY A 134 25.73 -11.46 1.95
N VAL A 135 25.64 -11.87 3.21
CA VAL A 135 25.01 -13.13 3.63
C VAL A 135 23.91 -12.87 4.65
N THR A 136 24.16 -12.02 5.63
CA THR A 136 23.21 -11.73 6.69
C THR A 136 22.11 -10.82 6.16
N ARG A 137 20.84 -11.15 6.44
CA ARG A 137 19.71 -10.30 6.06
C ARG A 137 19.78 -9.00 6.86
N ASP A 138 19.66 -7.88 6.14
CA ASP A 138 19.73 -6.56 6.76
C ASP A 138 18.48 -6.29 7.61
N GLY A 139 17.29 -6.48 7.03
CA GLY A 139 16.01 -6.40 7.75
C GLY A 139 15.52 -4.98 8.02
N GLY A 140 16.35 -3.97 7.80
CA GLY A 140 16.06 -2.55 8.07
C GLY A 140 15.47 -1.81 6.88
N VAL A 141 14.94 -0.62 7.19
CA VAL A 141 14.79 0.49 6.24
C VAL A 141 16.06 1.33 6.34
N HIS A 142 16.52 1.83 5.21
CA HIS A 142 17.68 2.71 5.11
C HIS A 142 17.18 4.08 4.71
N ASP A 143 17.37 5.03 5.62
CA ASP A 143 16.91 6.40 5.43
C ASP A 143 17.70 7.07 4.31
N ILE A 144 17.00 7.77 3.43
CA ILE A 144 17.61 8.28 2.20
C ILE A 144 18.37 9.59 2.39
N TYR A 145 18.14 10.32 3.49
CA TYR A 145 18.79 11.60 3.76
C TYR A 145 19.39 11.66 5.16
N VAL A 146 20.34 12.59 5.31
CA VAL A 146 21.00 12.89 6.59
C VAL A 146 20.92 14.39 6.91
N ILE A 147 21.05 14.73 8.19
CA ILE A 147 20.96 16.13 8.66
C ILE A 147 22.21 16.97 8.39
N THR A 148 23.27 16.40 7.82
CA THR A 148 24.51 17.13 7.53
C THR A 148 24.25 18.33 6.60
N GLY A 149 24.75 19.50 7.01
CA GLY A 149 24.58 20.76 6.29
C GLY A 149 23.32 21.54 6.67
N ARG A 150 22.33 20.90 7.30
CA ARG A 150 21.13 21.61 7.73
C ARG A 150 21.46 22.68 8.78
N SER A 151 20.75 23.80 8.69
CA SER A 151 20.85 24.94 9.60
C SER A 151 20.35 24.66 11.02
N ASP A 152 19.46 23.67 11.17
CA ASP A 152 18.91 23.20 12.44
C ASP A 152 19.67 21.98 13.02
N ALA A 153 20.73 21.50 12.35
CA ALA A 153 21.56 20.41 12.85
C ALA A 153 22.57 20.90 13.91
N PRO A 154 22.95 20.01 14.87
CA PRO A 154 24.01 20.32 15.82
C PRO A 154 25.32 20.70 15.12
N SER A 155 26.04 21.68 15.69
CA SER A 155 27.32 22.15 15.15
C SER A 155 28.32 20.99 15.02
N GLY A 156 28.93 20.84 13.84
CA GLY A 156 29.91 19.79 13.58
C GLY A 156 29.32 18.43 13.19
N CYS A 157 28.02 18.34 12.88
CA CYS A 157 27.45 17.13 12.29
C CYS A 157 28.12 16.82 10.93
N GLN A 158 28.61 15.58 10.76
CA GLN A 158 29.37 15.12 9.59
C GLN A 158 28.98 13.69 9.16
N ILE A 159 27.74 13.26 9.46
CA ILE A 159 27.26 11.95 9.02
C ILE A 159 27.11 11.93 7.49
N MET A 160 27.33 10.77 6.89
CA MET A 160 27.25 10.61 5.44
C MET A 160 25.97 9.85 5.05
N GLN A 161 25.35 10.33 3.99
CA GLN A 161 24.29 9.64 3.26
C GLN A 161 24.80 8.29 2.75
N GLU A 162 23.94 7.27 2.73
CA GLU A 162 24.26 5.96 2.15
C GLU A 162 24.59 6.06 0.66
N ASP A 163 25.53 5.23 0.21
CA ASP A 163 25.83 5.04 -1.20
C ASP A 163 24.82 4.05 -1.82
N PHE A 164 23.65 4.56 -2.18
CA PHE A 164 22.59 3.77 -2.83
C PHE A 164 22.99 3.25 -4.21
N ASP A 165 23.89 3.94 -4.92
CA ASP A 165 24.37 3.50 -6.24
C ASP A 165 25.24 2.25 -6.10
N ALA A 166 26.15 2.21 -5.12
CA ALA A 166 26.95 1.03 -4.84
C ALA A 166 26.09 -0.16 -4.40
N GLN A 167 25.04 0.09 -3.59
CA GLN A 167 24.12 -0.97 -3.17
C GLN A 167 23.27 -1.49 -4.34
N ASN A 168 22.84 -0.61 -5.24
CA ASN A 168 22.11 -1.00 -6.44
C ASN A 168 23.00 -1.77 -7.42
N ALA A 169 24.26 -1.38 -7.60
CA ALA A 169 25.23 -2.11 -8.42
C ALA A 169 25.47 -3.55 -7.92
N ARG A 170 25.28 -3.79 -6.61
CA ARG A 170 25.31 -5.12 -5.97
C ARG A 170 23.98 -5.87 -6.02
N GLY A 171 22.94 -5.27 -6.62
CA GLY A 171 21.58 -5.80 -6.60
C GLY A 171 20.99 -5.90 -5.18
N ASN A 172 21.48 -5.09 -4.24
CA ASN A 172 21.17 -5.20 -2.82
C ASN A 172 20.00 -4.29 -2.38
N VAL A 173 19.41 -3.50 -3.27
CA VAL A 173 18.32 -2.58 -2.91
C VAL A 173 16.95 -3.16 -3.29
N ILE A 174 15.96 -2.96 -2.43
CA ILE A 174 14.53 -3.09 -2.73
C ILE A 174 13.79 -1.86 -2.23
N PHE A 175 12.62 -1.60 -2.81
CA PHE A 175 11.84 -0.40 -2.48
C PHE A 175 10.50 -0.74 -1.83
N ARG A 176 10.06 0.14 -0.94
CA ARG A 176 8.68 0.22 -0.46
C ARG A 176 8.05 1.52 -0.95
N ILE A 177 6.74 1.51 -1.09
CA ILE A 177 5.94 2.69 -1.40
C ILE A 177 4.96 2.91 -0.24
N PRO A 178 4.60 4.17 0.08
CA PRO A 178 3.60 4.49 1.09
C PRO A 178 2.28 3.76 0.85
N THR A 179 1.85 2.99 1.84
CA THR A 179 0.51 2.37 1.87
C THR A 179 -0.50 3.37 2.40
N PRO A 180 -1.75 3.41 1.89
CA PRO A 180 -2.73 4.34 2.43
C PRO A 180 -3.15 3.91 3.85
N ALA A 181 -3.33 4.88 4.74
CA ALA A 181 -3.89 4.71 6.08
C ALA A 181 -5.42 4.53 6.07
N PHE A 182 -6.08 4.82 4.94
CA PHE A 182 -7.49 4.55 4.71
C PHE A 182 -7.70 3.65 3.49
N GLY A 183 -8.91 3.11 3.35
CA GLY A 183 -9.31 2.41 2.11
C GLY A 183 -8.73 1.00 1.93
N THR A 184 -7.87 0.52 2.84
CA THR A 184 -7.53 -0.92 2.95
C THR A 184 -8.74 -1.74 3.42
N GLY A 185 -9.78 -1.08 3.92
CA GLY A 185 -11.10 -1.65 4.12
C GLY A 185 -11.17 -2.57 5.33
N LEU A 186 -10.90 -2.04 6.53
CA LEU A 186 -11.06 -2.75 7.81
C LEU A 186 -10.54 -4.21 7.74
N MET A 187 -9.48 -4.48 6.98
CA MET A 187 -8.95 -5.84 6.82
C MET A 187 -8.55 -6.39 8.20
N GLU A 188 -8.13 -5.50 9.08
CA GLU A 188 -7.78 -5.71 10.47
C GLU A 188 -9.00 -5.93 11.38
N ALA A 189 -10.20 -5.54 10.95
CA ALA A 189 -11.46 -5.82 11.64
C ALA A 189 -12.20 -7.04 11.07
N ILE A 190 -11.64 -7.72 10.06
CA ILE A 190 -12.13 -9.04 9.63
C ILE A 190 -11.59 -10.05 10.65
N PRO A 191 -12.46 -10.73 11.43
CA PRO A 191 -11.98 -11.74 12.37
C PRO A 191 -11.27 -12.88 11.66
N ASP A 192 -10.20 -13.43 12.25
CA ASP A 192 -9.46 -14.58 11.70
C ASP A 192 -10.38 -15.75 11.33
N GLY A 193 -11.44 -15.98 12.13
CA GLY A 193 -12.45 -16.99 11.85
C GLY A 193 -13.23 -16.76 10.55
N THR A 194 -13.48 -15.49 10.20
CA THR A 194 -14.09 -15.12 8.91
C THR A 194 -13.12 -15.37 7.75
N ILE A 195 -11.83 -15.07 7.93
CA ILE A 195 -10.80 -15.35 6.92
C ILE A 195 -10.67 -16.86 6.67
N ALA A 196 -10.56 -17.66 7.74
CA ALA A 196 -10.48 -19.11 7.66
C ALA A 196 -11.75 -19.75 7.07
N GLY A 197 -12.93 -19.24 7.43
CA GLY A 197 -14.21 -19.66 6.85
C GLY A 197 -14.28 -19.39 5.35
N ASN A 198 -13.89 -18.19 4.91
CA ASN A 198 -13.84 -17.84 3.49
C ASN A 198 -12.80 -18.67 2.71
N LEU A 199 -11.67 -19.01 3.33
CA LEU A 199 -10.67 -19.91 2.73
C LEU A 199 -11.24 -21.31 2.51
N ALA A 200 -11.97 -21.86 3.47
CA ALA A 200 -12.63 -23.16 3.34
C ALA A 200 -13.73 -23.14 2.27
N LEU A 201 -14.44 -22.02 2.11
CA LEU A 201 -15.46 -21.83 1.08
C LEU A 201 -14.87 -21.62 -0.33
N ASN A 202 -13.68 -21.05 -0.45
CA ASN A 202 -13.02 -20.74 -1.73
C ASN A 202 -11.93 -21.75 -2.14
N ALA A 203 -11.88 -22.92 -1.50
CA ALA A 203 -10.88 -23.97 -1.74
C ALA A 203 -10.83 -24.51 -3.20
N THR A 204 -11.71 -24.06 -4.09
CA THR A 204 -11.76 -24.46 -5.51
C THR A 204 -11.57 -23.31 -6.52
N GLY A 205 -11.27 -22.07 -6.12
CA GLY A 205 -11.60 -20.93 -6.98
C GLY A 205 -10.61 -19.80 -7.29
N SER A 206 -9.38 -19.72 -6.75
CA SER A 206 -8.51 -18.57 -7.06
C SER A 206 -7.04 -18.91 -7.30
N SER A 207 -6.71 -19.21 -8.56
CA SER A 207 -5.35 -19.11 -9.08
C SER A 207 -5.05 -17.63 -9.40
N GLY A 208 -4.84 -16.83 -8.36
CA GLY A 208 -4.34 -15.47 -8.49
C GLY A 208 -2.86 -15.50 -8.80
N ARG A 209 -2.48 -15.59 -10.08
CA ARG A 209 -1.08 -15.51 -10.52
C ARG A 209 -0.67 -14.03 -10.55
N PRO A 210 0.28 -13.56 -9.73
CA PRO A 210 0.78 -12.19 -9.87
C PRO A 210 1.36 -12.01 -11.27
N ARG A 211 0.89 -11.01 -12.01
CA ARG A 211 1.56 -10.64 -13.26
C ARG A 211 2.94 -10.08 -12.89
N PRO A 212 4.03 -10.54 -13.52
CA PRO A 212 5.34 -9.93 -13.32
C PRO A 212 5.27 -8.47 -13.77
N ILE A 213 5.63 -7.57 -12.85
CA ILE A 213 5.89 -6.17 -13.16
C ILE A 213 7.10 -6.17 -14.10
N ARG A 214 6.91 -5.66 -15.31
CA ARG A 214 7.95 -5.53 -16.32
C ARG A 214 8.66 -4.19 -16.12
#